data_AF-A0A8S1LQK8-F1
#
_entry.id   AF-A0A8S1LQK8-F1
#
_cell.length_a   1.000
_cell.length_b   1.000
_cell.length_c   1.000
_cell.angle_alpha   90.00
_cell.angle_beta   90.00
_cell.angle_gamma   90.00
#
_symmetry.space_group_name_H-M   'P 1'
#
loop_
_entity.id
_entity.type
_entity.pdbx_description
1 polymer ?
#
loop_
_entity_poly.entity_id
_entity_poly.type
_entity_poly.pdbx_seq_one_letter_code
_entity_poly.pdbx_strand_id
1 'polypeptide(L)'
;MTFKPNSPRTLQACQVLGIDTNIFQIKDFNYFHTNDCNSDEIIQLRYEHYINKTYQLLNEIFKKRKEIIRKNRQRQLQNASIESRDRSVSLKQGYTIDQLELKKQMDYAYNKTLKYLQQQDLLEGSVPQNLCECQDVAELEEGFNKELSRYNKHKIQKIREAQIKLEEDKRRVELLEKLQERDQRIIKTMIQKQKEMKQKYSSNKLENKRIETQEMECNSLPRDNEPKNNILQLSTNEYRSKMLIKSDDKKEKKKREQVLLRQEEFQKQIDIDCQMQMAKIQQKLDNSEKLQKELIQNKIEKIKEQNLKEQQIMKQQKQLKDKISQDHINSLLEKMVQKEKDFQINQNSIQNVEQEKKLETKQKQRKIKSHQGDISKDRDQKLKQFNEKFLKIEQFNKIKKEEYDNKILLKQEIRKLKEQDKEDILERQKRQNEYRMLEITDKNRWIDEKNQLKQYQNTLLQQTSMEISKQEILERNRIYSHVQQMSDNLFNKKVRKRNMSQFQKNVVTINPRVKNQKEDSEFEDNTRLLITLLQTSDAQERQKNKLSRRHN
;
A
#
# COMPACT_ATOMS: atom_id res chain seq x y z
N MET A 1 -35.69 -17.76 -5.68
CA MET A 1 -35.04 -16.89 -4.66
C MET A 1 -34.55 -17.79 -3.55
N THR A 2 -33.24 -17.85 -3.29
CA THR A 2 -32.66 -18.67 -2.20
C THR A 2 -33.06 -18.09 -0.85
N PHE A 3 -33.76 -18.90 -0.04
CA PHE A 3 -34.13 -18.56 1.32
C PHE A 3 -32.86 -18.63 2.19
N LYS A 4 -32.44 -17.49 2.73
CA LYS A 4 -31.27 -17.39 3.59
C LYS A 4 -31.75 -17.14 5.02
N PRO A 5 -31.80 -18.17 5.89
CA PRO A 5 -32.31 -18.03 7.25
C PRO A 5 -31.49 -17.00 8.06
N ASN A 6 -30.17 -16.95 7.82
CA ASN A 6 -29.26 -16.02 8.50
C ASN A 6 -29.20 -14.61 7.87
N SER A 7 -30.10 -14.27 6.92
CA SER A 7 -30.11 -12.94 6.34
C SER A 7 -30.61 -11.92 7.38
N PRO A 8 -29.96 -10.75 7.54
CA PRO A 8 -30.41 -9.72 8.49
C PRO A 8 -31.89 -9.34 8.33
N ARG A 9 -32.40 -9.37 7.09
CA ARG A 9 -33.81 -9.07 6.77
C ARG A 9 -34.77 -10.19 7.15
N THR A 10 -34.30 -11.43 7.17
CA THR A 10 -35.07 -12.60 7.63
C THR A 10 -35.12 -12.59 9.16
N LEU A 11 -33.98 -12.35 9.82
CA LEU A 11 -33.91 -12.21 11.29
C LEU A 11 -34.78 -11.06 11.79
N GLN A 12 -34.76 -9.91 11.11
CA GLN A 12 -35.65 -8.79 11.43
C GLN A 12 -37.14 -9.13 11.23
N ALA A 13 -37.48 -9.93 10.21
CA ALA A 13 -38.86 -10.39 10.01
C ALA A 13 -39.31 -11.32 11.14
N CYS A 14 -38.47 -12.27 11.54
CA CYS A 14 -38.71 -13.17 12.69
C CYS A 14 -38.91 -12.37 13.98
N GLN A 15 -38.04 -11.41 14.26
CA GLN A 15 -38.14 -10.54 15.44
C GLN A 15 -39.45 -9.74 15.48
N VAL A 16 -39.87 -9.17 14.34
CA VAL A 16 -41.11 -8.38 14.25
C VAL A 16 -42.36 -9.26 14.38
N LEU A 17 -42.30 -10.51 13.92
CA LEU A 17 -43.40 -11.46 14.02
C LEU A 17 -43.41 -12.24 15.34
N GLY A 18 -42.38 -12.08 16.19
CA GLY A 18 -42.23 -12.87 17.42
C GLY A 18 -41.99 -14.36 17.17
N ILE A 19 -41.48 -14.73 15.98
CA ILE A 19 -41.23 -16.13 15.60
C ILE A 19 -39.77 -16.45 15.88
N ASP A 20 -39.53 -17.56 16.59
CA ASP A 20 -38.19 -18.05 16.86
C ASP A 20 -37.50 -18.53 15.56
N THR A 21 -36.23 -18.19 15.41
CA THR A 21 -35.35 -18.64 14.33
C THR A 21 -35.18 -20.16 14.27
N ASN A 22 -35.46 -20.87 15.35
CA ASN A 22 -35.46 -22.34 15.39
C ASN A 22 -36.48 -22.98 14.41
N ILE A 23 -37.45 -22.22 13.90
CA ILE A 23 -38.38 -22.70 12.87
C ILE A 23 -37.68 -23.11 11.55
N PHE A 24 -36.46 -22.63 11.31
CA PHE A 24 -35.67 -23.01 10.13
C PHE A 24 -35.00 -24.37 10.29
N GLN A 25 -35.02 -24.95 11.50
CA GLN A 25 -34.59 -26.32 11.78
C GLN A 25 -35.83 -27.22 11.73
N ILE A 26 -36.14 -27.74 10.54
CA ILE A 26 -37.28 -28.64 10.34
C ILE A 26 -37.03 -29.93 11.12
N LYS A 27 -37.99 -30.32 11.97
CA LYS A 27 -37.94 -31.56 12.73
C LYS A 27 -38.40 -32.72 11.86
N ASP A 28 -37.69 -33.84 11.94
CA ASP A 28 -38.03 -35.07 11.22
C ASP A 28 -39.25 -35.77 11.85
N PHE A 29 -39.89 -36.63 11.06
CA PHE A 29 -41.06 -37.43 11.48
C PHE A 29 -40.82 -38.16 12.82
N ASN A 30 -39.63 -38.74 12.97
CA ASN A 30 -39.21 -39.49 14.15
C ASN A 30 -39.22 -38.67 15.45
N TYR A 31 -39.15 -37.33 15.37
CA TYR A 31 -39.19 -36.45 16.54
C TYR A 31 -40.55 -36.49 17.26
N PHE A 32 -41.62 -36.88 16.56
CA PHE A 32 -42.98 -36.87 17.10
C PHE A 32 -43.39 -38.22 17.74
N HIS A 33 -42.49 -39.20 17.74
CA HIS A 33 -42.64 -40.43 18.52
C HIS A 33 -42.41 -40.14 20.00
N THR A 34 -43.50 -40.00 20.75
CA THR A 34 -43.48 -39.93 22.22
C THR A 34 -43.84 -41.29 22.79
N ASN A 35 -43.17 -41.73 23.87
CA ASN A 35 -43.34 -43.05 24.50
C ASN A 35 -44.79 -43.43 24.88
N ASP A 36 -45.71 -42.47 24.94
CA ASP A 36 -47.11 -42.65 25.35
C ASP A 36 -48.14 -42.59 24.20
N CYS A 37 -47.73 -42.56 22.93
CA CYS A 37 -48.62 -42.56 21.76
C CYS A 37 -48.05 -43.40 20.62
N ASN A 38 -48.52 -44.64 20.48
CA ASN A 38 -48.03 -45.63 19.51
C ASN A 38 -48.93 -45.80 18.27
N SER A 39 -49.87 -44.88 18.02
CA SER A 39 -50.70 -44.92 16.80
C SER A 39 -50.04 -44.08 15.71
N ASP A 40 -49.62 -44.74 14.63
CA ASP A 40 -48.97 -44.11 13.48
C ASP A 40 -49.82 -42.99 12.87
N GLU A 41 -51.15 -43.12 12.89
CA GLU A 41 -52.08 -42.09 12.41
C GLU A 41 -51.99 -40.78 13.22
N ILE A 42 -51.84 -40.88 14.54
CA ILE A 42 -51.73 -39.70 15.41
C ILE A 42 -50.37 -39.02 15.22
N ILE A 43 -49.30 -39.80 15.02
CA ILE A 43 -47.96 -39.28 14.75
C ILE A 43 -47.94 -38.58 13.39
N GLN A 44 -48.58 -39.18 12.38
CA GLN A 44 -48.75 -38.57 11.06
C GLN A 44 -49.54 -37.26 11.13
N LEU A 45 -50.66 -37.22 11.84
CA LEU A 45 -51.45 -36.00 12.02
C LEU A 45 -50.67 -34.89 12.73
N ARG A 46 -49.85 -35.23 13.74
CA ARG A 46 -48.98 -34.28 14.44
C ARG A 46 -47.88 -33.74 13.54
N TYR A 47 -47.25 -34.60 12.74
CA TYR A 47 -46.23 -34.20 11.78
C TYR A 47 -46.82 -33.31 10.67
N GLU A 48 -47.95 -33.69 10.08
CA GLU A 48 -48.64 -32.89 9.08
C GLU A 48 -49.07 -31.54 9.64
N HIS A 49 -49.62 -31.50 10.85
CA HIS A 49 -49.96 -30.24 11.53
C HIS A 49 -48.72 -29.37 11.76
N TYR A 50 -47.60 -29.96 12.21
CA TYR A 50 -46.33 -29.26 12.38
C TYR A 50 -45.80 -28.69 11.07
N ILE A 51 -45.81 -29.47 9.99
CA ILE A 51 -45.35 -29.06 8.66
C ILE A 51 -46.24 -27.93 8.13
N ASN A 52 -47.57 -28.09 8.22
CA ASN A 52 -48.53 -27.07 7.77
C ASN A 52 -48.36 -25.75 8.54
N LYS A 53 -48.22 -25.81 9.87
CA LYS A 53 -47.96 -24.64 10.71
C LYS A 53 -46.61 -24.00 10.38
N THR A 54 -45.58 -24.81 10.14
CA THR A 54 -44.25 -24.34 9.74
C THR A 54 -44.30 -23.63 8.39
N TYR A 55 -44.99 -24.18 7.39
CA TYR A 55 -45.18 -23.53 6.08
C TYR A 55 -45.95 -22.21 6.18
N GLN A 56 -46.98 -22.15 7.02
CA GLN A 56 -47.74 -20.92 7.27
C GLN A 56 -46.83 -19.83 7.85
N LEU A 57 -46.07 -20.15 8.89
CA LEU A 57 -45.14 -19.21 9.54
C LEU A 57 -44.01 -18.78 8.59
N LEU A 58 -43.47 -19.69 7.78
CA LEU A 58 -42.50 -19.34 6.73
C LEU A 58 -43.09 -18.35 5.71
N ASN A 59 -44.33 -18.55 5.28
CA ASN A 59 -45.03 -17.64 4.38
C ASN A 59 -45.26 -16.25 5.00
N GLU A 60 -45.55 -16.17 6.29
CA GLU A 60 -45.65 -14.91 7.02
C GLU A 60 -44.31 -14.19 7.08
N ILE A 61 -43.22 -14.91 7.40
CA ILE A 61 -41.85 -14.39 7.36
C ILE A 61 -41.52 -13.86 5.97
N PHE A 62 -41.90 -14.56 4.89
CA PHE A 62 -41.71 -14.09 3.52
C PHE A 62 -42.45 -12.78 3.22
N LYS A 63 -43.73 -12.69 3.61
CA LYS A 63 -44.53 -11.47 3.44
C LYS A 63 -43.90 -10.30 4.19
N LYS A 64 -43.53 -10.52 5.46
CA LYS A 64 -42.93 -9.46 6.30
C LYS A 64 -41.56 -9.04 5.80
N ARG A 65 -40.73 -9.98 5.33
CA ARG A 65 -39.44 -9.69 4.69
C ARG A 65 -39.60 -8.83 3.44
N LYS A 66 -40.60 -9.10 2.59
CA LYS A 66 -40.91 -8.25 1.42
C LYS A 66 -41.35 -6.85 1.86
N GLU A 67 -42.17 -6.75 2.90
CA GLU A 67 -42.61 -5.47 3.47
C GLU A 67 -41.42 -4.66 4.01
N ILE A 68 -40.50 -5.29 4.75
CA ILE A 68 -39.27 -4.66 5.26
C ILE A 68 -38.40 -4.17 4.10
N ILE A 69 -38.23 -4.96 3.04
CA ILE A 69 -37.48 -4.54 1.85
C ILE A 69 -38.14 -3.32 1.19
N ARG A 70 -39.48 -3.34 1.06
CA ARG A 70 -40.24 -2.23 0.48
C ARG A 70 -40.15 -0.97 1.35
N LYS A 71 -40.28 -1.09 2.67
CA LYS A 71 -40.12 0.00 3.64
C LYS A 71 -38.71 0.57 3.64
N ASN A 72 -37.67 -0.27 3.59
CA ASN A 72 -36.28 0.19 3.52
C ASN A 72 -35.99 0.90 2.20
N ARG A 73 -36.52 0.41 1.08
CA ARG A 73 -36.43 1.09 -0.22
C ARG A 73 -37.18 2.42 -0.21
N GLN A 74 -38.36 2.48 0.40
CA GLN A 74 -39.14 3.70 0.53
C GLN A 74 -38.46 4.72 1.46
N ARG A 75 -37.86 4.29 2.58
CA ARG A 75 -37.03 5.15 3.44
C ARG A 75 -35.79 5.65 2.71
N GLN A 76 -35.13 4.82 1.90
CA GLN A 76 -34.01 5.28 1.07
C GLN A 76 -34.46 6.32 0.04
N LEU A 77 -35.61 6.13 -0.60
CA LEU A 77 -36.18 7.11 -1.54
C LEU A 77 -36.65 8.39 -0.83
N GLN A 78 -37.21 8.29 0.39
CA GLN A 78 -37.59 9.44 1.20
C GLN A 78 -36.36 10.18 1.73
N ASN A 79 -35.31 9.50 2.15
CA ASN A 79 -34.06 10.13 2.57
C ASN A 79 -33.34 10.79 1.38
N ALA A 80 -33.35 10.16 0.21
CA ALA A 80 -32.89 10.78 -1.03
C ALA A 80 -33.78 11.99 -1.42
N SER A 81 -35.08 11.93 -1.15
CA SER A 81 -36.01 13.04 -1.39
C SER A 81 -35.81 14.17 -0.37
N ILE A 82 -35.51 13.89 0.90
CA ILE A 82 -35.18 14.88 1.93
C ILE A 82 -33.84 15.53 1.62
N GLU A 83 -32.81 14.76 1.21
CA GLU A 83 -31.56 15.33 0.69
C GLU A 83 -31.79 16.19 -0.57
N SER A 84 -32.76 15.85 -1.42
CA SER A 84 -33.15 16.70 -2.55
C SER A 84 -33.98 17.92 -2.14
N ARG A 85 -34.76 17.83 -1.05
CA ARG A 85 -35.65 18.88 -0.56
C ARG A 85 -34.90 19.91 0.27
N ASP A 86 -33.96 19.47 1.10
CA ASP A 86 -33.02 20.34 1.82
C ASP A 86 -32.04 21.00 0.84
N ARG A 87 -31.69 20.34 -0.27
CA ARG A 87 -31.04 21.03 -1.41
C ARG A 87 -31.97 22.02 -2.11
N SER A 88 -33.26 21.72 -2.28
CA SER A 88 -34.21 22.60 -2.99
C SER A 88 -34.66 23.84 -2.20
N VAL A 89 -34.67 23.78 -0.86
CA VAL A 89 -34.93 24.94 0.01
C VAL A 89 -33.66 25.77 0.18
N SER A 90 -32.48 25.14 0.16
CA SER A 90 -31.19 25.82 0.08
C SER A 90 -30.91 26.44 -1.31
N LEU A 91 -31.61 26.05 -2.38
CA LEU A 91 -31.39 26.58 -3.73
C LEU A 91 -32.08 27.92 -4.04
N LYS A 92 -32.90 28.46 -3.11
CA LYS A 92 -33.43 29.83 -3.23
C LYS A 92 -32.68 30.86 -2.39
N GLN A 93 -31.72 30.44 -1.57
CA GLN A 93 -30.75 31.32 -0.93
C GLN A 93 -29.37 30.78 -1.29
N GLY A 94 -28.66 31.47 -2.17
CA GLY A 94 -27.35 31.00 -2.63
C GLY A 94 -26.44 30.59 -1.47
N TYR A 95 -26.21 29.28 -1.33
CA TYR A 95 -25.15 28.75 -0.50
C TYR A 95 -24.02 28.33 -1.42
N THR A 96 -22.97 29.14 -1.39
CA THR A 96 -21.58 28.66 -1.43
C THR A 96 -21.51 27.31 -0.75
N ILE A 97 -21.10 26.28 -1.48
CA ILE A 97 -20.67 25.01 -0.90
C ILE A 97 -19.70 25.38 0.22
N ASP A 98 -20.07 25.09 1.46
CA ASP A 98 -19.21 25.35 2.61
C ASP A 98 -17.95 24.50 2.41
N GLN A 99 -16.89 25.14 1.94
CA GLN A 99 -15.62 24.47 1.62
C GLN A 99 -15.07 23.73 2.83
N LEU A 100 -15.46 24.16 4.04
CA LEU A 100 -15.08 23.52 5.29
C LEU A 100 -15.75 22.15 5.47
N GLU A 101 -17.03 22.03 5.11
CA GLU A 101 -17.79 20.78 5.19
C GLU A 101 -17.28 19.77 4.14
N LEU A 102 -17.00 20.24 2.93
CA LEU A 102 -16.39 19.43 1.87
C LEU A 102 -14.98 18.95 2.27
N LYS A 103 -14.18 19.83 2.88
CA LYS A 103 -12.85 19.48 3.40
C LYS A 103 -12.95 18.43 4.50
N LYS A 104 -13.87 18.58 5.46
CA LYS A 104 -14.09 17.58 6.52
C LYS A 104 -14.48 16.21 5.97
N GLN A 105 -15.32 16.18 4.92
CA GLN A 105 -15.71 14.93 4.27
C GLN A 105 -14.54 14.28 3.52
N MET A 106 -13.70 15.08 2.84
CA MET A 106 -12.49 14.58 2.19
C MET A 106 -11.45 14.09 3.21
N ASP A 107 -11.23 14.84 4.30
CA ASP A 107 -10.30 14.47 5.36
C ASP A 107 -10.76 13.18 6.06
N TYR A 108 -12.07 13.02 6.28
CA TYR A 108 -12.64 11.79 6.82
C TYR A 108 -12.45 10.60 5.86
N ALA A 109 -12.74 10.77 4.58
CA ALA A 109 -12.53 9.73 3.57
C ALA A 109 -11.05 9.35 3.44
N TYR A 110 -10.16 10.35 3.40
CA TYR A 110 -8.72 10.18 3.33
C TYR A 110 -8.20 9.41 4.56
N ASN A 111 -8.52 9.86 5.78
CA ASN A 111 -8.07 9.21 7.01
C ASN A 111 -8.62 7.79 7.16
N LYS A 112 -9.85 7.53 6.70
CA LYS A 112 -10.45 6.19 6.72
C LYS A 112 -9.72 5.25 5.76
N THR A 113 -9.40 5.71 4.56
CA THR A 113 -8.62 4.94 3.57
C THR A 113 -7.20 4.70 4.06
N LEU A 114 -6.57 5.70 4.70
CA LEU A 114 -5.22 5.60 5.25
C LEU A 114 -5.14 4.59 6.40
N LYS A 115 -6.12 4.59 7.30
CA LYS A 115 -6.25 3.55 8.34
C LYS A 115 -6.45 2.16 7.75
N TYR A 116 -7.23 2.05 6.68
CA TYR A 116 -7.47 0.76 6.02
C TYR A 116 -6.19 0.21 5.37
N LEU A 117 -5.41 1.08 4.72
CA LEU A 117 -4.12 0.73 4.12
C LEU A 117 -3.07 0.39 5.19
N GLN A 118 -2.99 1.17 6.28
CA GLN A 118 -2.10 0.87 7.41
C GLN A 118 -2.44 -0.44 8.13
N GLN A 119 -3.73 -0.80 8.21
CA GLN A 119 -4.15 -2.11 8.73
C GLN A 119 -3.79 -3.25 7.77
N GLN A 120 -3.67 -2.98 6.47
CA GLN A 120 -3.24 -3.97 5.47
C GLN A 120 -1.73 -4.22 5.57
N ASP A 121 -0.92 -3.18 5.74
CA ASP A 121 0.54 -3.29 5.94
C ASP A 121 0.90 -4.00 7.26
N LEU A 122 0.04 -3.94 8.28
CA LEU A 122 0.23 -4.66 9.56
C LEU A 122 -0.09 -6.16 9.48
N LEU A 123 -0.82 -6.62 8.46
CA LEU A 123 -1.12 -8.05 8.23
C LEU A 123 -0.10 -8.74 7.32
N GLU A 124 0.68 -8.00 6.54
CA GLU A 124 1.79 -8.54 5.74
C GLU A 124 3.13 -8.61 6.50
N GLY A 125 3.18 -8.06 7.72
CA GLY A 125 4.40 -8.03 8.56
C GLY A 125 4.60 -9.23 9.50
N SER A 126 3.60 -10.10 9.68
CA SER A 126 3.77 -11.33 10.46
C SER A 126 4.01 -12.50 9.52
N VAL A 127 5.27 -12.91 9.39
CA VAL A 127 5.66 -14.19 8.78
C VAL A 127 4.82 -15.30 9.44
N PRO A 128 3.91 -15.98 8.71
CA PRO A 128 3.36 -17.24 9.16
C PRO A 128 4.49 -18.25 8.97
N GLN A 129 5.23 -18.47 10.05
CA GLN A 129 6.13 -19.58 10.20
C GLN A 129 5.26 -20.84 10.26
N ASN A 130 4.80 -21.32 9.09
CA ASN A 130 4.26 -22.63 8.76
C ASN A 130 3.45 -22.54 7.46
N LEU A 131 4.08 -22.74 6.31
CA LEU A 131 3.44 -23.20 5.07
C LEU A 131 4.47 -23.99 4.27
N CYS A 132 5.02 -25.00 4.94
CA CYS A 132 5.64 -26.15 4.29
C CYS A 132 4.53 -27.20 4.17
N GLU A 133 3.60 -26.99 3.25
CA GLU A 133 2.69 -28.01 2.74
C GLU A 133 2.13 -27.46 1.43
N CYS A 134 2.27 -28.23 0.36
CA CYS A 134 1.88 -27.85 -0.99
C CYS A 134 0.42 -27.39 -1.01
N GLN A 135 0.17 -26.08 -1.09
CA GLN A 135 -1.13 -25.56 -1.50
C GLN A 135 -1.29 -25.89 -2.98
N ASP A 136 -2.28 -26.73 -3.25
CA ASP A 136 -2.65 -27.20 -4.57
C ASP A 136 -2.84 -25.99 -5.51
N VAL A 137 -2.11 -25.98 -6.63
CA VAL A 137 -2.11 -24.86 -7.60
C VAL A 137 -3.53 -24.55 -8.08
N ALA A 138 -4.40 -25.57 -8.08
CA ALA A 138 -5.82 -25.45 -8.41
C ALA A 138 -6.61 -24.52 -7.46
N GLU A 139 -6.31 -24.49 -6.16
CA GLU A 139 -7.03 -23.63 -5.21
C GLU A 139 -6.64 -22.16 -5.36
N LEU A 140 -5.38 -21.90 -5.72
CA LEU A 140 -4.86 -20.56 -6.05
C LEU A 140 -5.48 -20.05 -7.35
N GLU A 141 -5.54 -20.88 -8.40
CA GLU A 141 -6.21 -20.53 -9.66
C GLU A 141 -7.72 -20.31 -9.48
N GLU A 142 -8.40 -21.09 -8.64
CA GLU A 142 -9.81 -20.87 -8.33
C GLU A 142 -10.03 -19.57 -7.54
N GLY A 143 -9.11 -19.21 -6.64
CA GLY A 143 -9.06 -17.94 -5.93
C GLY A 143 -8.95 -16.75 -6.89
N PHE A 144 -7.99 -16.80 -7.82
CA PHE A 144 -7.83 -15.78 -8.85
C PHE A 144 -9.06 -15.68 -9.76
N ASN A 145 -9.65 -16.81 -10.17
CA ASN A 145 -10.86 -16.80 -11.01
C ASN A 145 -12.08 -16.21 -10.29
N LYS A 146 -12.23 -16.46 -8.98
CA LYS A 146 -13.25 -15.83 -8.13
C LYS A 146 -13.04 -14.33 -8.02
N GLU A 147 -11.79 -13.88 -7.87
CA GLU A 147 -11.44 -12.46 -7.81
C GLU A 147 -11.63 -11.74 -9.15
N LEU A 148 -11.23 -12.35 -10.26
CA LEU A 148 -11.47 -11.87 -11.62
C LEU A 148 -12.98 -11.73 -11.89
N SER A 149 -13.76 -12.70 -11.44
CA SER A 149 -15.23 -12.68 -11.55
C SER A 149 -15.86 -11.55 -10.72
N ARG A 150 -15.35 -11.29 -9.51
CA ARG A 150 -15.78 -10.16 -8.67
C ARG A 150 -15.45 -8.83 -9.34
N TYR A 151 -14.24 -8.69 -9.87
CA TYR A 151 -13.80 -7.50 -10.59
C TYR A 151 -14.65 -7.24 -11.83
N ASN A 152 -14.88 -8.25 -12.66
CA ASN A 152 -15.72 -8.14 -13.86
C ASN A 152 -17.17 -7.77 -13.52
N LYS A 153 -17.73 -8.35 -12.45
CA LYS A 153 -19.06 -7.98 -11.96
C LYS A 153 -19.10 -6.52 -11.48
N HIS A 154 -18.07 -6.07 -10.77
CA HIS A 154 -17.97 -4.68 -10.32
C HIS A 154 -17.83 -3.71 -11.50
N LYS A 155 -17.02 -4.07 -12.51
CA LYS A 155 -16.86 -3.30 -13.76
C LYS A 155 -18.20 -3.14 -14.49
N ILE A 156 -18.96 -4.22 -14.67
CA ILE A 156 -20.31 -4.17 -15.28
C ILE A 156 -21.25 -3.29 -14.46
N GLN A 157 -21.20 -3.38 -13.13
CA GLN A 157 -22.01 -2.52 -12.26
C GLN A 157 -21.64 -1.04 -12.44
N LYS A 158 -20.34 -0.71 -12.48
CA LYS A 158 -19.88 0.66 -12.70
C LYS A 158 -20.29 1.23 -14.05
N ILE A 159 -20.24 0.41 -15.09
CA ILE A 159 -20.74 0.80 -16.42
C ILE A 159 -22.24 1.10 -16.38
N ARG A 160 -23.05 0.28 -15.71
CA ARG A 160 -24.50 0.53 -15.54
C ARG A 160 -24.78 1.79 -14.72
N GLU A 161 -24.05 2.02 -13.64
CA GLU A 161 -24.17 3.24 -12.83
C GLU A 161 -23.85 4.49 -13.67
N ALA A 162 -22.81 4.43 -14.51
CA ALA A 162 -22.45 5.53 -15.42
C ALA A 162 -23.52 5.77 -16.50
N GLN A 163 -24.10 4.70 -17.07
CA GLN A 163 -25.20 4.80 -18.03
C GLN A 163 -26.44 5.44 -17.42
N ILE A 164 -26.82 5.05 -16.20
CA ILE A 164 -27.96 5.65 -15.49
C ILE A 164 -27.71 7.15 -15.26
N LYS A 165 -26.52 7.54 -14.80
CA LYS A 165 -26.16 8.95 -14.62
C LYS A 165 -26.22 9.75 -15.93
N LEU A 166 -25.72 9.18 -17.03
CA LEU A 166 -25.79 9.82 -18.33
C LEU A 166 -27.23 10.04 -18.78
N GLU A 167 -28.12 9.09 -18.50
CA GLU A 167 -29.54 9.19 -18.84
C GLU A 167 -30.29 10.22 -17.97
N GLU A 168 -29.93 10.30 -16.68
CA GLU A 168 -30.43 11.34 -15.78
C GLU A 168 -29.96 12.74 -16.21
N ASP A 169 -28.69 12.88 -16.61
CA ASP A 169 -28.13 14.14 -17.12
C ASP A 169 -28.81 14.56 -18.44
N LYS A 170 -29.08 13.61 -19.35
CA LYS A 170 -29.86 13.89 -20.56
C LYS A 170 -31.26 14.44 -20.22
N ARG A 171 -31.98 13.80 -19.29
CA ARG A 171 -33.30 14.28 -18.85
C ARG A 171 -33.23 15.65 -18.19
N ARG A 172 -32.14 15.93 -17.46
CA ARG A 172 -31.91 17.24 -16.84
C ARG A 172 -31.68 18.32 -17.89
N VAL A 173 -30.90 18.03 -18.93
CA VAL A 173 -30.67 18.95 -20.06
C VAL A 173 -31.98 19.21 -20.81
N GLU A 174 -32.77 18.18 -21.13
CA GLU A 174 -34.09 18.35 -21.76
C GLU A 174 -35.03 19.22 -20.92
N LEU A 175 -34.99 19.11 -19.60
CA LEU A 175 -35.78 19.96 -18.70
C LEU A 175 -35.32 21.43 -18.74
N LEU A 176 -34.01 21.67 -18.79
CA LEU A 176 -33.45 23.00 -18.93
C LEU A 176 -33.81 23.64 -20.27
N GLU A 177 -33.78 22.87 -21.36
CA GLU A 177 -34.23 23.33 -22.69
C GLU A 177 -35.71 23.72 -22.66
N LYS A 178 -36.58 22.88 -22.08
CA LYS A 178 -38.01 23.21 -21.92
C LYS A 178 -38.25 24.47 -21.09
N LEU A 179 -37.46 24.69 -20.04
CA LEU A 179 -37.51 25.92 -19.24
C LEU A 179 -37.07 27.13 -20.07
N GLN A 180 -35.96 27.00 -20.82
CA GLN A 180 -35.44 28.05 -21.67
C GLN A 180 -36.43 28.41 -22.80
N GLU A 181 -37.07 27.43 -23.42
CA GLU A 181 -38.15 27.68 -24.40
C GLU A 181 -39.35 28.40 -23.79
N ARG A 182 -39.71 28.07 -22.54
CA ARG A 182 -40.79 28.74 -21.83
C ARG A 182 -40.42 30.20 -21.54
N ASP A 183 -39.21 30.44 -21.08
CA ASP A 183 -38.72 31.79 -20.78
C ASP A 183 -38.59 32.63 -22.07
N GLN A 184 -38.13 32.04 -23.17
CA GLN A 184 -38.15 32.69 -24.49
C GLN A 184 -39.57 33.04 -24.94
N ARG A 185 -40.56 32.16 -24.72
CA ARG A 185 -41.98 32.46 -24.99
C ARG A 185 -42.52 33.61 -24.14
N ILE A 186 -42.14 33.66 -22.86
CA ILE A 186 -42.52 34.77 -21.97
C ILE A 186 -41.90 36.09 -22.44
N ILE A 187 -40.61 36.08 -22.81
CA ILE A 187 -39.91 37.25 -23.35
C ILE A 187 -40.57 37.74 -24.64
N LYS A 188 -40.86 36.84 -25.59
CA LYS A 188 -41.59 37.18 -26.83
C LYS A 188 -42.93 37.84 -26.53
N THR A 189 -43.70 37.30 -25.60
CA THR A 189 -45.00 37.86 -25.18
C THR A 189 -44.83 39.26 -24.54
N MET A 190 -43.82 39.46 -23.71
CA MET A 190 -43.52 40.78 -23.12
C MET A 190 -43.15 41.81 -24.19
N ILE A 191 -42.27 41.46 -25.12
CA ILE A 191 -41.85 42.34 -26.23
C ILE A 191 -43.07 42.72 -27.08
N GLN A 192 -43.94 41.76 -27.38
CA GLN A 192 -45.18 42.00 -28.13
C GLN A 192 -46.09 43.00 -27.41
N LYS A 193 -46.36 42.79 -26.10
CA LYS A 193 -47.14 43.72 -25.28
C LYS A 193 -46.53 45.12 -25.21
N GLN A 194 -45.19 45.21 -25.15
CA GLN A 194 -44.49 46.48 -25.12
C GLN A 194 -44.61 47.25 -26.45
N LYS A 195 -44.61 46.53 -27.59
CA LYS A 195 -44.88 47.11 -28.91
C LYS A 195 -46.33 47.59 -29.03
N GLU A 196 -47.30 46.80 -28.57
CA GLU A 196 -48.72 47.19 -28.55
C GLU A 196 -48.97 48.42 -27.68
N MET A 197 -48.34 48.50 -26.50
CA MET A 197 -48.40 49.69 -25.64
C MET A 197 -47.85 50.92 -26.37
N LYS A 198 -46.68 50.82 -27.02
CA LYS A 198 -46.11 51.93 -27.80
C LYS A 198 -47.02 52.38 -28.95
N GLN A 199 -47.68 51.44 -29.64
CA GLN A 199 -48.68 51.77 -30.67
C GLN A 199 -49.90 52.49 -30.07
N LYS A 200 -50.43 52.04 -28.93
CA LYS A 200 -51.56 52.70 -28.25
C LYS A 200 -51.25 54.13 -27.78
N TYR A 201 -50.03 54.37 -27.30
CA TYR A 201 -49.58 55.73 -26.95
C TYR A 201 -49.40 56.64 -28.17
N SER A 202 -49.02 56.06 -29.33
CA SER A 202 -48.93 56.79 -30.59
C SER A 202 -50.32 57.18 -31.13
N SER A 203 -51.33 56.31 -31.00
CA SER A 203 -52.70 56.60 -31.45
C SER A 203 -53.40 57.63 -30.56
N ASN A 204 -53.26 57.55 -29.23
CA ASN A 204 -53.88 58.52 -28.32
C ASN A 204 -53.31 59.95 -28.46
N LYS A 205 -52.05 60.10 -28.89
CA LYS A 205 -51.46 61.42 -29.19
C LYS A 205 -52.04 62.08 -30.44
N LEU A 206 -52.56 61.30 -31.39
CA LEU A 206 -53.25 61.80 -32.58
C LEU A 206 -54.70 62.19 -32.28
N GLU A 207 -55.35 61.49 -31.34
CA GLU A 207 -56.74 61.75 -30.94
C GLU A 207 -56.89 63.01 -30.07
N ASN A 208 -55.96 63.25 -29.13
CA ASN A 208 -55.98 64.47 -28.30
C ASN A 208 -55.70 65.76 -29.09
N LYS A 209 -55.04 65.70 -30.24
CA LYS A 209 -54.84 66.87 -31.12
C LYS A 209 -56.10 67.30 -31.88
N ARG A 210 -57.15 66.45 -31.95
CA ARG A 210 -58.41 66.82 -32.61
C ARG A 210 -59.37 67.56 -31.68
N ILE A 211 -59.32 67.31 -30.38
CA ILE A 211 -60.24 67.90 -29.39
C ILE A 211 -59.85 69.36 -29.08
N GLU A 212 -58.55 69.69 -29.03
CA GLU A 212 -58.08 71.08 -28.82
C GLU A 212 -58.45 72.05 -29.96
N THR A 213 -58.69 71.55 -31.17
CA THR A 213 -59.12 72.39 -32.32
C THR A 213 -60.62 72.69 -32.38
N GLN A 214 -61.46 72.07 -31.54
CA GLN A 214 -62.92 72.31 -31.53
C GLN A 214 -63.41 73.24 -30.41
N GLU A 215 -62.59 73.53 -29.39
CA GLU A 215 -63.01 74.39 -28.26
C GLU A 215 -62.69 75.89 -28.44
N MET A 216 -61.99 76.28 -29.50
CA MET A 216 -61.55 77.68 -29.75
C MET A 216 -62.51 78.54 -30.59
N GLU A 217 -63.69 78.06 -30.98
CA GLU A 217 -64.60 78.78 -31.90
C GLU A 217 -65.91 79.31 -31.27
N CYS A 218 -66.10 79.23 -29.95
CA CYS A 218 -67.35 79.65 -29.32
C CYS A 218 -67.13 80.68 -28.19
N ASN A 219 -66.91 81.95 -28.54
CA ASN A 219 -67.36 83.14 -27.78
C ASN A 219 -66.76 84.46 -28.34
N SER A 220 -67.54 85.19 -29.14
CA SER A 220 -67.37 86.63 -29.32
C SER A 220 -68.70 87.33 -29.62
N LEU A 221 -69.14 88.10 -28.62
CA LEU A 221 -70.18 89.15 -28.49
C LEU A 221 -70.11 90.25 -29.60
N PRO A 222 -71.08 91.21 -29.76
CA PRO A 222 -71.59 92.11 -28.70
C PRO A 222 -73.06 92.60 -28.75
N ARG A 223 -73.44 93.34 -27.70
CA ARG A 223 -74.76 93.87 -27.31
C ARG A 223 -74.66 95.41 -27.22
N ASP A 224 -75.60 96.14 -27.82
CA ASP A 224 -75.61 97.61 -27.95
C ASP A 224 -76.26 98.38 -26.77
N ASN A 225 -75.84 99.66 -26.65
CA ASN A 225 -76.17 100.65 -25.61
C ASN A 225 -77.37 101.58 -25.96
N GLU A 226 -77.93 102.19 -24.90
CA GLU A 226 -78.93 103.29 -24.68
C GLU A 226 -78.93 104.54 -25.64
N PRO A 227 -79.76 105.65 -25.50
CA PRO A 227 -80.64 106.13 -24.39
C PRO A 227 -81.99 106.85 -24.73
N LYS A 228 -82.66 107.32 -23.65
CA LYS A 228 -83.89 108.15 -23.53
C LYS A 228 -83.71 109.65 -23.86
N ASN A 229 -84.79 110.34 -24.31
CA ASN A 229 -85.39 111.56 -23.70
C ASN A 229 -86.35 112.29 -24.65
N ASN A 230 -87.52 112.74 -24.13
CA ASN A 230 -88.03 114.12 -24.29
C ASN A 230 -89.36 114.35 -23.55
N ILE A 231 -89.40 115.46 -22.80
CA ILE A 231 -90.57 116.10 -22.15
C ILE A 231 -90.63 117.55 -22.66
N LEU A 232 -91.87 118.06 -22.83
CA LEU A 232 -92.37 119.45 -22.82
C LEU A 232 -93.10 119.89 -24.09
N GLN A 233 -94.39 120.27 -23.92
CA GLN A 233 -94.91 121.53 -24.47
C GLN A 233 -96.19 121.99 -23.72
N LEU A 234 -96.20 123.28 -23.41
CA LEU A 234 -97.28 124.12 -22.86
C LEU A 234 -98.23 124.62 -23.97
N SER A 235 -99.46 125.00 -23.62
CA SER A 235 -100.12 126.30 -23.99
C SER A 235 -101.65 126.24 -23.78
N THR A 236 -102.17 126.97 -22.77
CA THR A 236 -102.99 128.20 -22.85
C THR A 236 -104.44 128.05 -23.34
N ASN A 237 -105.41 128.43 -22.50
CA ASN A 237 -106.50 129.28 -22.96
C ASN A 237 -107.09 130.17 -21.85
N GLU A 238 -107.42 131.40 -22.24
CA GLU A 238 -107.87 132.58 -21.48
C GLU A 238 -109.37 132.44 -21.05
N TYR A 239 -110.10 133.29 -20.30
CA TYR A 239 -110.11 134.75 -20.06
C TYR A 239 -111.12 135.06 -18.91
N ARG A 240 -111.02 136.30 -18.36
CA ARG A 240 -112.02 137.14 -17.59
C ARG A 240 -112.07 137.04 -16.05
N SER A 241 -111.69 138.13 -15.35
CA SER A 241 -112.59 139.24 -14.92
C SER A 241 -111.90 140.12 -13.84
N LYS A 242 -111.43 141.33 -14.22
CA LYS A 242 -111.86 142.69 -13.77
C LYS A 242 -111.62 143.13 -12.30
N MET A 243 -110.76 144.16 -12.21
CA MET A 243 -110.88 145.45 -11.47
C MET A 243 -110.80 145.51 -9.92
N LEU A 244 -110.11 146.57 -9.46
CA LEU A 244 -109.69 146.93 -8.08
C LEU A 244 -108.55 146.00 -7.59
N ILE A 245 -107.37 146.44 -7.16
CA ILE A 245 -107.07 147.24 -5.95
C ILE A 245 -105.60 147.70 -6.08
N LYS A 246 -105.32 149.02 -6.13
CA LYS A 246 -103.96 149.59 -6.30
C LYS A 246 -103.19 149.84 -4.98
N SER A 247 -103.63 149.28 -3.86
CA SER A 247 -102.99 149.46 -2.55
C SER A 247 -102.52 148.16 -1.86
N ASP A 248 -102.92 146.99 -2.35
CA ASP A 248 -102.50 145.68 -1.81
C ASP A 248 -101.26 145.08 -2.51
N ASP A 249 -100.96 145.52 -3.74
CA ASP A 249 -99.82 145.05 -4.55
C ASP A 249 -98.46 145.22 -3.85
N LYS A 250 -98.27 146.27 -3.04
CA LYS A 250 -96.99 146.48 -2.33
C LYS A 250 -96.80 145.53 -1.14
N LYS A 251 -97.88 145.12 -0.47
CA LYS A 251 -97.81 144.12 0.63
C LYS A 251 -97.71 142.71 0.06
N GLU A 252 -98.37 142.44 -1.05
CA GLU A 252 -98.32 141.14 -1.71
C GLU A 252 -96.96 140.88 -2.38
N LYS A 253 -96.34 141.91 -2.97
CA LYS A 253 -94.98 141.81 -3.54
C LYS A 253 -93.91 141.47 -2.49
N LYS A 254 -93.98 142.08 -1.29
CA LYS A 254 -93.10 141.72 -0.15
C LYS A 254 -93.32 140.29 0.36
N LYS A 255 -94.58 139.81 0.39
CA LYS A 255 -94.88 138.41 0.75
C LYS A 255 -94.35 137.43 -0.30
N ARG A 256 -94.51 137.73 -1.59
CA ARG A 256 -93.97 136.89 -2.68
C ARG A 256 -92.44 136.83 -2.66
N GLU A 257 -91.78 137.95 -2.38
CA GLU A 257 -90.32 138.00 -2.25
C GLU A 257 -89.80 137.22 -1.03
N GLN A 258 -90.49 137.28 0.11
CA GLN A 258 -90.16 136.43 1.26
C GLN A 258 -90.40 134.93 1.00
N VAL A 259 -91.42 134.57 0.21
CA VAL A 259 -91.66 133.17 -0.18
C VAL A 259 -90.58 132.68 -1.14
N LEU A 260 -90.17 133.50 -2.10
CA LEU A 260 -89.06 133.19 -3.02
C LEU A 260 -87.74 133.01 -2.26
N LEU A 261 -87.42 133.90 -1.32
CA LEU A 261 -86.22 133.77 -0.49
C LEU A 261 -86.24 132.46 0.34
N ARG A 262 -87.38 132.10 0.94
CA ARG A 262 -87.50 130.81 1.64
C ARG A 262 -87.41 129.60 0.71
N GLN A 263 -87.93 129.70 -0.51
CA GLN A 263 -87.79 128.64 -1.53
C GLN A 263 -86.34 128.49 -1.97
N GLU A 264 -85.61 129.58 -2.18
CA GLU A 264 -84.18 129.54 -2.49
C GLU A 264 -83.36 128.99 -1.32
N GLU A 265 -83.65 129.37 -0.08
CA GLU A 265 -83.02 128.81 1.12
C GLU A 265 -83.30 127.30 1.26
N PHE A 266 -84.55 126.88 1.02
CA PHE A 266 -84.92 125.47 1.06
C PHE A 266 -84.26 124.66 -0.07
N GLN A 267 -84.17 125.22 -1.28
CA GLN A 267 -83.47 124.58 -2.40
C GLN A 267 -81.97 124.46 -2.11
N LYS A 268 -81.34 125.50 -1.54
CA LYS A 268 -79.95 125.43 -1.08
C LYS A 268 -79.76 124.35 -0.02
N GLN A 269 -80.71 124.19 0.89
CA GLN A 269 -80.66 123.13 1.90
C GLN A 269 -80.75 121.73 1.27
N ILE A 270 -81.64 121.53 0.29
CA ILE A 270 -81.73 120.28 -0.48
C ILE A 270 -80.42 120.00 -1.22
N ASP A 271 -79.84 121.00 -1.87
CA ASP A 271 -78.59 120.84 -2.62
C ASP A 271 -77.42 120.48 -1.67
N ILE A 272 -77.35 121.10 -0.49
CA ILE A 272 -76.38 120.77 0.56
C ILE A 272 -76.59 119.33 1.05
N ASP A 273 -77.82 118.92 1.31
CA ASP A 273 -78.13 117.55 1.77
C ASP A 273 -77.81 116.51 0.69
N CYS A 274 -78.07 116.83 -0.59
CA CYS A 274 -77.72 115.99 -1.72
C CYS A 274 -76.20 115.85 -1.89
N GLN A 275 -75.45 116.95 -1.80
CA GLN A 275 -73.98 116.93 -1.82
C GLN A 275 -73.41 116.13 -0.64
N MET A 276 -73.98 116.28 0.55
CA MET A 276 -73.57 115.51 1.73
C MET A 276 -73.85 114.00 1.54
N GLN A 277 -74.97 113.61 0.93
CA GLN A 277 -75.26 112.21 0.61
C GLN A 277 -74.33 111.65 -0.47
N MET A 278 -74.06 112.42 -1.54
CA MET A 278 -73.08 112.07 -2.57
C MET A 278 -71.69 111.85 -1.98
N ALA A 279 -71.23 112.74 -1.10
CA ALA A 279 -69.95 112.59 -0.42
C ALA A 279 -69.89 111.33 0.47
N LYS A 280 -70.98 111.00 1.18
CA LYS A 280 -71.09 109.76 1.97
C LYS A 280 -71.06 108.51 1.09
N ILE A 281 -71.71 108.53 -0.07
CA ILE A 281 -71.70 107.41 -1.03
C ILE A 281 -70.28 107.23 -1.60
N GLN A 282 -69.63 108.32 -2.01
CA GLN A 282 -68.26 108.29 -2.52
C GLN A 282 -67.30 107.73 -1.47
N GLN A 283 -67.40 108.18 -0.22
CA GLN A 283 -66.56 107.67 0.86
C GLN A 283 -66.76 106.16 1.11
N LYS A 284 -68.00 105.65 1.00
CA LYS A 284 -68.28 104.22 1.12
C LYS A 284 -67.70 103.41 -0.04
N LEU A 285 -67.78 103.94 -1.26
CA LEU A 285 -67.16 103.35 -2.46
C LEU A 285 -65.64 103.26 -2.29
N ASP A 286 -64.99 104.36 -1.91
CA ASP A 286 -63.54 104.41 -1.69
C ASP A 286 -63.09 103.42 -0.61
N ASN A 287 -63.85 103.31 0.49
CA ASN A 287 -63.57 102.35 1.55
C ASN A 287 -63.76 100.90 1.09
N SER A 288 -64.79 100.62 0.28
CA SER A 288 -65.03 99.29 -0.29
C SER A 288 -63.91 98.89 -1.27
N GLU A 289 -63.46 99.80 -2.13
CA GLU A 289 -62.34 99.55 -3.04
C GLU A 289 -61.03 99.27 -2.30
N LYS A 290 -60.75 100.06 -1.23
CA LYS A 290 -59.57 99.83 -0.38
C LYS A 290 -59.61 98.44 0.25
N LEU A 291 -60.75 98.05 0.83
CA LEU A 291 -60.93 96.73 1.43
C LEU A 291 -60.76 95.61 0.40
N GLN A 292 -61.29 95.79 -0.82
CA GLN A 292 -61.15 94.80 -1.89
C GLN A 292 -59.68 94.66 -2.35
N LYS A 293 -58.96 95.78 -2.50
CA LYS A 293 -57.53 95.79 -2.82
C LYS A 293 -56.71 95.08 -1.73
N GLU A 294 -57.02 95.32 -0.47
CA GLU A 294 -56.36 94.67 0.67
C GLU A 294 -56.64 93.16 0.72
N LEU A 295 -57.88 92.73 0.44
CA LEU A 295 -58.22 91.30 0.34
C LEU A 295 -57.50 90.60 -0.82
N ILE A 296 -57.36 91.26 -1.97
CA ILE A 296 -56.60 90.74 -3.11
C ILE A 296 -55.12 90.63 -2.75
N GLN A 297 -54.55 91.66 -2.14
CA GLN A 297 -53.16 91.68 -1.69
C GLN A 297 -52.87 90.54 -0.69
N ASN A 298 -53.76 90.36 0.31
CA ASN A 298 -53.66 89.26 1.27
C ASN A 298 -53.74 87.87 0.61
N LYS A 299 -54.57 87.69 -0.43
CA LYS A 299 -54.61 86.44 -1.20
C LYS A 299 -53.30 86.21 -1.97
N ILE A 300 -52.76 87.25 -2.60
CA ILE A 300 -51.48 87.17 -3.31
C ILE A 300 -50.35 86.81 -2.35
N GLU A 301 -50.30 87.40 -1.17
CA GLU A 301 -49.28 87.10 -0.16
C GLU A 301 -49.38 85.66 0.35
N LYS A 302 -50.59 85.15 0.61
CA LYS A 302 -50.79 83.73 0.97
C LYS A 302 -50.31 82.78 -0.14
N ILE A 303 -50.59 83.10 -1.40
CA ILE A 303 -50.12 82.29 -2.54
C ILE A 303 -48.59 82.34 -2.64
N LYS A 304 -47.98 83.51 -2.46
CA LYS A 304 -46.51 83.66 -2.46
C LYS A 304 -45.87 82.86 -1.33
N GLU A 305 -46.43 82.92 -0.12
CA GLU A 305 -45.93 82.15 1.03
C GLU A 305 -46.06 80.64 0.80
N GLN A 306 -47.18 80.19 0.24
CA GLN A 306 -47.39 78.77 -0.08
C GLN A 306 -46.40 78.27 -1.15
N ASN A 307 -46.19 79.05 -2.22
CA ASN A 307 -45.18 78.74 -3.24
C ASN A 307 -43.76 78.67 -2.66
N LEU A 308 -43.42 79.56 -1.72
CA LEU A 308 -42.12 79.55 -1.06
C LEU A 308 -41.94 78.27 -0.23
N LYS A 309 -42.97 77.85 0.51
CA LYS A 309 -42.97 76.60 1.29
C LYS A 309 -42.82 75.38 0.37
N GLU A 310 -43.55 75.32 -0.73
CA GLU A 310 -43.42 74.23 -1.71
C GLU A 310 -42.03 74.18 -2.35
N GLN A 311 -41.43 75.32 -2.69
CA GLN A 311 -40.05 75.37 -3.18
C GLN A 311 -39.03 74.86 -2.15
N GLN A 312 -39.22 75.18 -0.86
CA GLN A 312 -38.37 74.67 0.21
C GLN A 312 -38.51 73.15 0.35
N ILE A 313 -39.72 72.62 0.31
CA ILE A 313 -39.99 71.17 0.36
C ILE A 313 -39.34 70.46 -0.83
N MET A 314 -39.48 71.01 -2.04
CA MET A 314 -38.83 70.48 -3.25
C MET A 314 -37.30 70.45 -3.12
N LYS A 315 -36.69 71.52 -2.59
CA LYS A 315 -35.25 71.55 -2.33
C LYS A 315 -34.82 70.48 -1.32
N GLN A 316 -35.56 70.34 -0.22
CA GLN A 316 -35.27 69.31 0.79
C GLN A 316 -35.42 67.89 0.24
N GLN A 317 -36.46 67.61 -0.55
CA GLN A 317 -36.65 66.30 -1.19
C GLN A 317 -35.52 65.98 -2.18
N LYS A 318 -35.03 66.98 -2.94
CA LYS A 318 -33.90 66.80 -3.84
C LYS A 318 -32.62 66.45 -3.04
N GLN A 319 -32.32 67.22 -1.99
CA GLN A 319 -31.18 66.94 -1.11
C GLN A 319 -31.27 65.55 -0.46
N LEU A 320 -32.47 65.12 -0.06
CA LEU A 320 -32.67 63.80 0.53
C LEU A 320 -32.40 62.69 -0.49
N LYS A 321 -32.88 62.83 -1.72
CA LYS A 321 -32.61 61.88 -2.82
C LYS A 321 -31.12 61.80 -3.15
N ASP A 322 -30.46 62.94 -3.24
CA ASP A 322 -29.02 63.02 -3.52
C ASP A 322 -28.22 62.32 -2.40
N LYS A 323 -28.60 62.56 -1.13
CA LYS A 323 -27.98 61.90 0.03
C LYS A 323 -28.19 60.38 0.03
N ILE A 324 -29.42 59.91 -0.22
CA ILE A 324 -29.72 58.47 -0.32
C ILE A 324 -28.91 57.81 -1.45
N SER A 325 -28.80 58.48 -2.61
CA SER A 325 -27.98 57.98 -3.72
C SER A 325 -26.50 57.91 -3.33
N GLN A 326 -25.99 58.91 -2.64
CA GLN A 326 -24.60 58.96 -2.20
C GLN A 326 -24.30 57.90 -1.14
N ASP A 327 -25.20 57.69 -0.18
CA ASP A 327 -25.09 56.61 0.82
C ASP A 327 -25.10 55.23 0.17
N HIS A 328 -25.91 55.03 -0.88
CA HIS A 328 -25.93 53.78 -1.63
C HIS A 328 -24.61 53.53 -2.38
N ILE A 329 -24.04 54.56 -2.99
CA ILE A 329 -22.73 54.49 -3.66
C ILE A 329 -21.63 54.19 -2.63
N ASN A 330 -21.64 54.87 -1.48
CA ASN A 330 -20.67 54.63 -0.42
C ASN A 330 -20.75 53.20 0.13
N SER A 331 -21.96 52.67 0.33
CA SER A 331 -22.15 51.27 0.74
C SER A 331 -21.64 50.27 -0.30
N LEU A 332 -21.79 50.58 -1.60
CA LEU A 332 -21.24 49.76 -2.67
C LEU A 332 -19.70 49.79 -2.66
N LEU A 333 -19.11 50.98 -2.49
CA LEU A 333 -17.66 51.14 -2.39
C LEU A 333 -17.08 50.40 -1.19
N GLU A 334 -17.71 50.48 -0.01
CA GLU A 334 -17.30 49.70 1.17
C GLU A 334 -17.34 48.19 0.91
N LYS A 335 -18.39 47.68 0.24
CA LYS A 335 -18.47 46.27 -0.15
C LYS A 335 -17.38 45.87 -1.14
N MET A 336 -17.01 46.75 -2.07
CA MET A 336 -15.90 46.50 -2.99
C MET A 336 -14.55 46.47 -2.27
N VAL A 337 -14.31 47.43 -1.36
CA VAL A 337 -13.09 47.46 -0.54
C VAL A 337 -12.99 46.23 0.35
N GLN A 338 -14.11 45.79 0.94
CA GLN A 338 -14.12 44.58 1.76
C GLN A 338 -13.82 43.33 0.93
N LYS A 339 -14.42 43.20 -0.26
CA LYS A 339 -14.11 42.10 -1.18
C LYS A 339 -12.65 42.08 -1.61
N GLU A 340 -12.04 43.25 -1.83
CA GLU A 340 -10.61 43.35 -2.18
C GLU A 340 -9.72 42.89 -1.03
N LYS A 341 -10.04 43.30 0.22
CA LYS A 341 -9.34 42.82 1.41
C LYS A 341 -9.47 41.31 1.59
N ASP A 342 -10.68 40.78 1.44
CA ASP A 342 -10.94 39.34 1.55
C ASP A 342 -10.19 38.56 0.46
N PHE A 343 -10.13 39.11 -0.76
CA PHE A 343 -9.35 38.53 -1.86
C PHE A 343 -7.85 38.49 -1.55
N GLN A 344 -7.27 39.58 -1.03
CA GLN A 344 -5.87 39.62 -0.61
C GLN A 344 -5.55 38.65 0.53
N ILE A 345 -6.43 38.56 1.54
CA ILE A 345 -6.29 37.59 2.64
C ILE A 345 -6.29 36.17 2.08
N ASN A 346 -7.20 35.86 1.16
CA ASN A 346 -7.30 34.53 0.57
C ASN A 346 -6.07 34.21 -0.31
N GLN A 347 -5.55 35.18 -1.06
CA GLN A 347 -4.34 35.01 -1.86
C GLN A 347 -3.11 34.71 -0.99
N ASN A 348 -2.95 35.43 0.12
CA ASN A 348 -1.88 35.19 1.10
C ASN A 348 -2.03 33.82 1.78
N SER A 349 -3.27 33.42 2.11
CA SER A 349 -3.57 32.10 2.66
C SER A 349 -3.15 30.97 1.71
N ILE A 350 -3.49 31.09 0.42
CA ILE A 350 -3.08 30.14 -0.62
C ILE A 350 -1.56 30.05 -0.74
N GLN A 351 -0.86 31.19 -0.76
CA GLN A 351 0.60 31.22 -0.80
C GLN A 351 1.25 30.55 0.41
N ASN A 352 0.72 30.77 1.62
CA ASN A 352 1.23 30.13 2.84
C ASN A 352 1.03 28.62 2.81
N VAL A 353 -0.15 28.14 2.41
CA VAL A 353 -0.42 26.70 2.25
C VAL A 353 0.52 26.07 1.21
N GLU A 354 0.83 26.78 0.14
CA GLU A 354 1.73 26.30 -0.90
C GLU A 354 3.20 26.24 -0.44
N GLN A 355 3.64 27.22 0.36
CA GLN A 355 4.96 27.19 1.01
C GLN A 355 5.07 26.06 2.04
N GLU A 356 4.03 25.85 2.84
CA GLU A 356 3.97 24.77 3.83
C GLU A 356 4.03 23.39 3.15
N LYS A 357 3.28 23.20 2.06
CA LYS A 357 3.38 21.99 1.23
C LYS A 357 4.79 21.77 0.68
N LYS A 358 5.48 22.83 0.21
CA LYS A 358 6.88 22.75 -0.26
C LYS A 358 7.84 22.34 0.84
N LEU A 359 7.66 22.84 2.07
CA LEU A 359 8.47 22.44 3.23
C LEU A 359 8.22 20.97 3.60
N GLU A 360 6.96 20.54 3.61
CA GLU A 360 6.58 19.15 3.90
C GLU A 360 7.15 18.18 2.86
N THR A 361 7.11 18.53 1.56
CA THR A 361 7.74 17.70 0.50
C THR A 361 9.25 17.63 0.67
N LYS A 362 9.92 18.74 1.00
CA LYS A 362 11.37 18.74 1.30
C LYS A 362 11.70 17.85 2.49
N GLN A 363 10.90 17.87 3.56
CA GLN A 363 11.10 16.98 4.71
C GLN A 363 10.90 15.51 4.35
N LYS A 364 9.84 15.17 3.58
CA LYS A 364 9.62 13.80 3.08
C LYS A 364 10.80 13.32 2.23
N GLN A 365 11.30 14.15 1.32
CA GLN A 365 12.50 13.82 0.53
C GLN A 365 13.74 13.59 1.39
N ARG A 366 13.96 14.39 2.43
CA ARG A 366 15.08 14.19 3.38
C ARG A 366 14.96 12.85 4.13
N LYS A 367 13.75 12.49 4.58
CA LYS A 367 13.50 11.20 5.24
C LYS A 367 13.77 10.02 4.30
N ILE A 368 13.30 10.09 3.06
CA ILE A 368 13.57 9.05 2.04
C ILE A 368 15.07 8.90 1.80
N LYS A 369 15.81 10.02 1.65
CA LYS A 369 17.27 10.00 1.48
C LYS A 369 18.00 9.41 2.68
N SER A 370 17.54 9.66 3.91
CA SER A 370 18.15 9.05 5.10
C SER A 370 17.92 7.53 5.10
N HIS A 371 16.68 7.09 4.83
CA HIS A 371 16.33 5.66 4.82
C HIS A 371 17.08 4.90 3.72
N GLN A 372 17.27 5.51 2.54
CA GLN A 372 18.11 4.92 1.48
C GLN A 372 19.59 4.81 1.89
N GLY A 373 20.11 5.79 2.63
CA GLY A 373 21.46 5.74 3.18
C GLY A 373 21.64 4.59 4.18
N ASP A 374 20.66 4.39 5.06
CA ASP A 374 20.69 3.33 6.08
C ASP A 374 20.57 1.92 5.46
N ILE A 375 19.70 1.74 4.46
CA ILE A 375 19.57 0.49 3.70
C ILE A 375 20.88 0.17 2.95
N SER A 376 21.54 1.17 2.37
CA SER A 376 22.80 0.99 1.66
C SER A 376 23.93 0.56 2.61
N LYS A 377 24.00 1.17 3.80
CA LYS A 377 24.96 0.78 4.85
C LYS A 377 24.73 -0.66 5.34
N ASP A 378 23.48 -1.06 5.56
CA ASP A 378 23.15 -2.43 5.98
C ASP A 378 23.52 -3.47 4.90
N ARG A 379 23.29 -3.14 3.62
CA ARG A 379 23.72 -3.98 2.49
C ARG A 379 25.24 -4.10 2.42
N ASP A 380 25.97 -3.00 2.56
CA ASP A 380 27.44 -2.99 2.54
C ASP A 380 28.02 -3.79 3.72
N GLN A 381 27.41 -3.68 4.90
CA GLN A 381 27.83 -4.45 6.08
C GLN A 381 27.57 -5.95 5.91
N LYS A 382 26.41 -6.34 5.36
CA LYS A 382 26.13 -7.74 4.99
C LYS A 382 27.11 -8.26 3.94
N LEU A 383 27.42 -7.46 2.92
CA LEU A 383 28.37 -7.83 1.88
C LEU A 383 29.78 -8.05 2.46
N LYS A 384 30.23 -7.17 3.37
CA LYS A 384 31.50 -7.36 4.10
C LYS A 384 31.50 -8.67 4.90
N GLN A 385 30.43 -8.97 5.63
CA GLN A 385 30.32 -10.22 6.38
C GLN A 385 30.34 -11.47 5.47
N PHE A 386 29.69 -11.42 4.31
CA PHE A 386 29.76 -12.51 3.34
C PHE A 386 31.17 -12.67 2.78
N ASN A 387 31.83 -11.59 2.39
CA ASN A 387 33.20 -11.64 1.89
C ASN A 387 34.18 -12.19 2.95
N GLU A 388 34.03 -11.80 4.22
CA GLU A 388 34.82 -12.40 5.31
C GLU A 388 34.57 -13.89 5.49
N LYS A 389 33.32 -14.36 5.35
CA LYS A 389 33.00 -15.79 5.38
C LYS A 389 33.62 -16.53 4.19
N PHE A 390 33.56 -15.97 2.99
CA PHE A 390 34.20 -16.55 1.82
C PHE A 390 35.72 -16.64 1.98
N LEU A 391 36.38 -15.59 2.47
CA LEU A 391 37.81 -15.59 2.78
C LEU A 391 38.17 -16.69 3.79
N LYS A 392 37.37 -16.88 4.85
CA LYS A 392 37.59 -17.95 5.82
C LYS A 392 37.44 -19.34 5.20
N ILE A 393 36.46 -19.54 4.33
CA ILE A 393 36.26 -20.81 3.61
C ILE A 393 37.44 -21.07 2.66
N GLU A 394 37.90 -20.05 1.94
CA GLU A 394 39.03 -20.16 1.02
C GLU A 394 40.33 -20.50 1.76
N GLN A 395 40.59 -19.85 2.89
CA GLN A 395 41.72 -20.18 3.77
C GLN A 395 41.63 -21.61 4.31
N PHE A 396 40.45 -22.04 4.77
CA PHE A 396 40.24 -23.41 5.24
C PHE A 396 40.46 -24.45 4.14
N ASN A 397 39.98 -24.18 2.93
CA ASN A 397 40.20 -25.05 1.77
C ASN A 397 41.68 -25.12 1.38
N LYS A 398 42.41 -23.99 1.49
CA LYS A 398 43.85 -23.95 1.25
C LYS A 398 44.60 -24.82 2.27
N ILE A 399 44.30 -24.68 3.55
CA ILE A 399 44.89 -25.50 4.62
C ILE A 399 44.60 -26.99 4.38
N LYS A 400 43.34 -27.35 4.08
CA LYS A 400 42.98 -28.74 3.78
C LYS A 400 43.73 -29.33 2.59
N LYS A 401 43.99 -28.51 1.56
CA LYS A 401 44.78 -28.93 0.39
C LYS A 401 46.23 -29.17 0.79
N GLU A 402 46.84 -28.25 1.54
CA GLU A 402 48.20 -28.40 2.06
C GLU A 402 48.34 -29.64 2.97
N GLU A 403 47.36 -29.90 3.85
CA GLU A 403 47.32 -31.12 4.67
C GLU A 403 47.26 -32.40 3.82
N TYR A 404 46.45 -32.39 2.74
CA TYR A 404 46.34 -33.53 1.84
C TYR A 404 47.64 -33.77 1.06
N ASP A 405 48.27 -32.71 0.57
CA ASP A 405 49.56 -32.78 -0.13
C ASP A 405 50.68 -33.27 0.81
N ASN A 406 50.71 -32.78 2.05
CA ASN A 406 51.62 -33.27 3.09
C ASN A 406 51.40 -34.75 3.40
N LYS A 407 50.14 -35.21 3.44
CA LYS A 407 49.81 -36.63 3.62
C LYS A 407 50.30 -37.49 2.45
N ILE A 408 50.26 -36.97 1.22
CA ILE A 408 50.83 -37.64 0.05
C ILE A 408 52.34 -37.75 0.19
N LEU A 409 53.02 -36.64 0.52
CA LEU A 409 54.48 -36.61 0.72
C LEU A 409 54.93 -37.60 1.80
N LEU A 410 54.27 -37.61 2.96
CA LEU A 410 54.55 -38.57 4.04
C LEU A 410 54.38 -40.02 3.58
N LYS A 411 53.33 -40.32 2.78
CA LYS A 411 53.15 -41.66 2.21
C LYS A 411 54.26 -42.04 1.24
N GLN A 412 54.76 -41.09 0.44
CA GLN A 412 55.88 -41.33 -0.46
C GLN A 412 57.18 -41.57 0.32
N GLU A 413 57.43 -40.79 1.38
CA GLU A 413 58.60 -40.95 2.24
C GLU A 413 58.59 -42.30 2.97
N ILE A 414 57.45 -42.73 3.50
CA ILE A 414 57.28 -44.06 4.09
C ILE A 414 57.58 -45.17 3.07
N ARG A 415 57.22 -44.99 1.79
CA ARG A 415 57.54 -45.97 0.74
C ARG A 415 59.04 -46.04 0.48
N LYS A 416 59.73 -44.89 0.41
CA LYS A 416 61.19 -44.82 0.25
C LYS A 416 61.92 -45.50 1.41
N LEU A 417 61.54 -45.20 2.66
CA LEU A 417 62.14 -45.84 3.83
C LEU A 417 61.94 -47.37 3.82
N LYS A 418 60.75 -47.84 3.44
CA LYS A 418 60.50 -49.28 3.29
C LYS A 418 61.30 -49.93 2.17
N GLU A 419 61.64 -49.19 1.12
CA GLU A 419 62.48 -49.67 0.02
C GLU A 419 63.94 -49.74 0.45
N GLN A 420 64.42 -48.70 1.13
CA GLN A 420 65.74 -48.67 1.76
C GLN A 420 65.93 -49.81 2.78
N ASP A 421 64.94 -50.06 3.65
CA ASP A 421 64.99 -51.18 4.61
C ASP A 421 65.11 -52.54 3.88
N LYS A 422 64.47 -52.71 2.73
CA LYS A 422 64.59 -53.94 1.92
C LYS A 422 65.98 -54.07 1.33
N GLU A 423 66.55 -52.99 0.82
CA GLU A 423 67.92 -52.96 0.29
C GLU A 423 68.93 -53.29 1.39
N ASP A 424 68.80 -52.69 2.57
CA ASP A 424 69.66 -52.98 3.73
C ASP A 424 69.56 -54.44 4.20
N ILE A 425 68.35 -55.02 4.17
CA ILE A 425 68.15 -56.45 4.47
C ILE A 425 68.85 -57.33 3.42
N LEU A 426 68.70 -57.02 2.14
CA LEU A 426 69.35 -57.75 1.05
C LEU A 426 70.87 -57.64 1.13
N GLU A 427 71.40 -56.46 1.42
CA GLU A 427 72.83 -56.24 1.60
C GLU A 427 73.37 -56.99 2.81
N ARG A 428 72.63 -57.01 3.93
CA ARG A 428 72.98 -57.81 5.11
C ARG A 428 73.01 -59.31 4.79
N GLN A 429 72.04 -59.81 4.03
CA GLN A 429 72.03 -61.21 3.57
C GLN A 429 73.21 -61.50 2.64
N LYS A 430 73.53 -60.57 1.73
CA LYS A 430 74.70 -60.69 0.84
C LYS A 430 75.99 -60.79 1.65
N ARG A 431 76.21 -59.89 2.62
CA ARG A 431 77.35 -59.94 3.55
C ARG A 431 77.40 -61.24 4.34
N GLN A 432 76.26 -61.71 4.86
CA GLN A 432 76.21 -62.99 5.58
C GLN A 432 76.58 -64.18 4.69
N ASN A 433 76.13 -64.19 3.43
CA ASN A 433 76.48 -65.21 2.46
C ASN A 433 77.96 -65.13 2.06
N GLU A 434 78.51 -63.92 1.89
CA GLU A 434 79.95 -63.71 1.66
C GLU A 434 80.79 -64.28 2.80
N TYR A 435 80.43 -64.02 4.06
CA TYR A 435 81.10 -64.63 5.22
C TYR A 435 81.00 -66.16 5.23
N ARG A 436 79.84 -66.72 4.93
CA ARG A 436 79.68 -68.19 4.81
C ARG A 436 80.55 -68.77 3.70
N MET A 437 80.63 -68.10 2.55
CA MET A 437 81.49 -68.53 1.44
C MET A 437 82.97 -68.44 1.80
N LEU A 438 83.38 -67.39 2.52
CA LEU A 438 84.74 -67.25 3.03
C LEU A 438 85.09 -68.39 4.00
N GLU A 439 84.22 -68.68 4.97
CA GLU A 439 84.41 -69.81 5.90
C GLU A 439 84.51 -71.16 5.18
N ILE A 440 83.68 -71.40 4.16
CA ILE A 440 83.76 -72.62 3.34
C ILE A 440 85.09 -72.67 2.58
N THR A 441 85.53 -71.54 2.03
CA THR A 441 86.79 -71.44 1.29
C THR A 441 87.99 -71.69 2.20
N ASP A 442 88.00 -71.12 3.41
CA ASP A 442 89.05 -71.34 4.41
C ASP A 442 89.06 -72.79 4.91
N LYS A 443 87.88 -73.39 5.13
CA LYS A 443 87.76 -74.82 5.46
C LYS A 443 88.32 -75.71 4.34
N ASN A 444 88.01 -75.41 3.08
CA ASN A 444 88.54 -76.15 1.93
C ASN A 444 90.07 -75.98 1.83
N ARG A 445 90.58 -74.76 2.00
CA ARG A 445 92.03 -74.50 2.04
C ARG A 445 92.71 -75.32 3.14
N TRP A 446 92.13 -75.36 4.34
CA TRP A 446 92.66 -76.17 5.44
C TRP A 446 92.65 -77.68 5.13
N ILE A 447 91.59 -78.18 4.49
CA ILE A 447 91.51 -79.58 4.04
C ILE A 447 92.61 -79.88 3.00
N ASP A 448 92.83 -78.97 2.05
CA ASP A 448 93.87 -79.11 1.03
C ASP A 448 95.28 -79.12 1.65
N GLU A 449 95.56 -78.18 2.57
CA GLU A 449 96.81 -78.14 3.34
C GLU A 449 97.02 -79.44 4.13
N LYS A 450 95.99 -79.95 4.79
CA LYS A 450 96.02 -81.24 5.51
C LYS A 450 96.29 -82.41 4.57
N ASN A 451 95.67 -82.42 3.38
CA ASN A 451 95.88 -83.46 2.37
C ASN A 451 97.30 -83.41 1.80
N GLN A 452 97.84 -82.21 1.52
CA GLN A 452 99.24 -82.02 1.12
C GLN A 452 100.20 -82.53 2.20
N LEU A 453 99.94 -82.22 3.47
CA LEU A 453 100.74 -82.71 4.60
C LEU A 453 100.70 -84.24 4.68
N LYS A 454 99.53 -84.85 4.47
CA LYS A 454 99.37 -86.32 4.43
C LYS A 454 100.13 -86.95 3.27
N GLN A 455 100.10 -86.35 2.08
CA GLN A 455 100.89 -86.80 0.94
C GLN A 455 102.40 -86.71 1.20
N TYR A 456 102.85 -85.61 1.81
CA TYR A 456 104.23 -85.44 2.23
C TYR A 456 104.66 -86.50 3.26
N GLN A 457 103.84 -86.72 4.29
CA GLN A 457 104.07 -87.79 5.28
C GLN A 457 104.15 -89.18 4.63
N ASN A 458 103.22 -89.51 3.73
CA ASN A 458 103.25 -90.79 3.01
C ASN A 458 104.50 -90.94 2.15
N THR A 459 104.92 -89.88 1.47
CA THR A 459 106.15 -89.87 0.67
C THR A 459 107.38 -90.10 1.54
N LEU A 460 107.45 -89.42 2.69
CA LEU A 460 108.53 -89.58 3.66
C LEU A 460 108.57 -91.01 4.24
N LEU A 461 107.40 -91.58 4.58
CA LEU A 461 107.28 -92.97 5.04
C LEU A 461 107.75 -93.95 3.96
N GLN A 462 107.37 -93.73 2.70
CA GLN A 462 107.81 -94.57 1.59
C GLN A 462 109.32 -94.48 1.35
N GLN A 463 109.90 -93.27 1.37
CA GLN A 463 111.35 -93.06 1.28
C GLN A 463 112.09 -93.75 2.42
N THR A 464 111.59 -93.60 3.65
CA THR A 464 112.18 -94.25 4.84
C THR A 464 112.08 -95.76 4.75
N SER A 465 110.93 -96.31 4.32
CA SER A 465 110.73 -97.74 4.12
C SER A 465 111.65 -98.31 3.03
N MET A 466 111.86 -97.57 1.93
CA MET A 466 112.82 -97.94 0.90
C MET A 466 114.26 -97.96 1.44
N GLU A 467 114.66 -96.95 2.23
CA GLU A 467 116.01 -96.88 2.80
C GLU A 467 116.24 -98.01 3.81
N ILE A 468 115.24 -98.33 4.66
CA ILE A 468 115.26 -99.49 5.55
C ILE A 468 115.43 -100.78 4.73
N SER A 469 114.62 -100.98 3.69
CA SER A 469 114.72 -102.17 2.84
C SER A 469 116.10 -102.28 2.16
N LYS A 470 116.67 -101.16 1.71
CA LYS A 470 118.03 -101.10 1.16
C LYS A 470 119.08 -101.48 2.21
N GLN A 471 118.95 -101.00 3.45
CA GLN A 471 119.81 -101.40 4.57
C GLN A 471 119.67 -102.89 4.90
N GLU A 472 118.44 -103.42 4.94
CA GLU A 472 118.19 -104.85 5.17
C GLU A 472 118.80 -105.73 4.07
N ILE A 473 118.75 -105.31 2.81
CA ILE A 473 119.40 -106.00 1.69
C ILE A 473 120.92 -105.97 1.88
N LEU A 474 121.50 -104.83 2.25
CA LEU A 474 122.94 -104.72 2.52
C LEU A 474 123.36 -105.59 3.71
N GLU A 475 122.58 -105.62 4.79
CA GLU A 475 122.82 -106.50 5.95
C GLU A 475 122.67 -107.98 5.58
N ARG A 476 121.63 -108.36 4.84
CA ARG A 476 121.48 -109.74 4.32
C ARG A 476 122.68 -110.15 3.48
N ASN A 477 123.14 -109.29 2.58
CA ASN A 477 124.32 -109.57 1.75
C ASN A 477 125.59 -109.68 2.60
N ARG A 478 125.75 -108.84 3.64
CA ARG A 478 126.85 -108.94 4.61
C ARG A 478 126.80 -110.26 5.37
N ILE A 479 125.63 -110.65 5.88
CA ILE A 479 125.41 -111.93 6.58
C ILE A 479 125.69 -113.10 5.63
N TYR A 480 125.15 -113.07 4.41
CA TYR A 480 125.34 -114.12 3.40
C TYR A 480 126.81 -114.26 3.03
N SER A 481 127.53 -113.16 2.79
CA SER A 481 128.97 -113.18 2.54
C SER A 481 129.74 -113.78 3.72
N HIS A 482 129.32 -113.53 4.95
CA HIS A 482 129.97 -114.08 6.15
C HIS A 482 129.67 -115.59 6.32
N VAL A 483 128.44 -116.00 6.06
CA VAL A 483 128.04 -117.43 6.03
C VAL A 483 128.77 -118.17 4.91
N GLN A 484 128.93 -117.57 3.73
CA GLN A 484 129.70 -118.10 2.61
C GLN A 484 131.18 -118.30 3.01
N GLN A 485 131.81 -117.29 3.62
CA GLN A 485 133.17 -117.42 4.16
C GLN A 485 133.28 -118.56 5.19
N MET A 486 132.32 -118.70 6.11
CA MET A 486 132.29 -119.81 7.05
C MET A 486 132.11 -121.17 6.36
N SER A 487 131.24 -121.26 5.36
CA SER A 487 131.02 -122.47 4.55
C SER A 487 132.28 -122.87 3.77
N ASP A 488 132.95 -121.92 3.13
CA ASP A 488 134.20 -122.16 2.38
C ASP A 488 135.32 -122.62 3.34
N ASN A 489 135.35 -122.11 4.57
CA ASN A 489 136.25 -122.58 5.62
C ASN A 489 135.89 -124.00 6.14
N LEU A 490 134.62 -124.38 6.14
CA LEU A 490 134.13 -125.69 6.63
C LEU A 490 134.20 -126.80 5.57
N PHE A 491 134.14 -126.48 4.27
CA PHE A 491 134.11 -127.46 3.17
C PHE A 491 135.36 -127.43 2.27
N ASN A 492 136.52 -127.11 2.84
CA ASN A 492 137.80 -127.19 2.14
C ASN A 492 138.20 -128.66 1.85
N LYS A 493 138.21 -129.05 0.56
CA LYS A 493 138.27 -130.43 0.03
C LYS A 493 139.61 -131.17 0.17
N LYS A 494 140.44 -130.86 1.18
CA LYS A 494 141.64 -131.63 1.53
C LYS A 494 141.77 -131.76 3.05
N VAL A 495 141.10 -132.76 3.64
CA VAL A 495 141.37 -133.51 4.91
C VAL A 495 140.07 -134.26 5.25
N ARG A 496 139.82 -135.40 4.60
CA ARG A 496 140.08 -136.80 5.02
C ARG A 496 138.99 -137.42 5.92
N LYS A 497 138.34 -138.44 5.34
CA LYS A 497 137.92 -139.72 5.94
C LYS A 497 137.97 -139.78 7.47
N ARG A 498 136.81 -139.74 8.12
CA ARG A 498 136.40 -140.64 9.22
C ARG A 498 134.94 -140.40 9.61
N ASN A 499 134.17 -141.49 9.56
CA ASN A 499 133.02 -141.86 10.39
C ASN A 499 131.83 -140.88 10.41
N MET A 500 130.72 -141.14 9.73
CA MET A 500 129.66 -142.12 10.04
C MET A 500 129.12 -142.08 11.49
N SER A 501 127.90 -141.53 11.58
CA SER A 501 126.68 -142.18 12.09
C SER A 501 126.12 -141.77 13.46
N GLN A 502 124.78 -141.76 13.48
CA GLN A 502 123.82 -141.75 14.61
C GLN A 502 123.44 -140.35 15.14
N PHE A 503 122.18 -139.91 15.30
CA PHE A 503 120.82 -140.50 15.41
C PHE A 503 119.82 -139.54 14.71
N GLN A 504 118.95 -139.98 13.79
CA GLN A 504 117.59 -140.54 13.97
C GLN A 504 116.52 -139.62 14.62
N LYS A 505 115.48 -139.37 13.79
CA LYS A 505 114.03 -139.31 14.08
C LYS A 505 113.51 -138.31 15.13
N ASN A 506 112.76 -137.32 14.67
CA ASN A 506 111.31 -137.32 14.88
C ASN A 506 110.58 -136.37 13.91
N VAL A 507 109.52 -136.94 13.33
CA VAL A 507 108.45 -136.33 12.54
C VAL A 507 107.61 -135.43 13.45
N VAL A 508 107.03 -134.35 12.92
CA VAL A 508 105.60 -134.01 13.06
C VAL A 508 105.28 -132.76 12.22
N THR A 509 104.46 -133.01 11.21
CA THR A 509 103.65 -132.07 10.44
C THR A 509 102.56 -131.48 11.34
N ILE A 510 102.35 -130.16 11.33
CA ILE A 510 101.17 -129.55 11.97
C ILE A 510 100.47 -128.61 10.99
N ASN A 511 99.26 -129.00 10.65
CA ASN A 511 98.11 -128.16 10.34
C ASN A 511 96.94 -128.78 11.15
N PRO A 512 95.79 -128.12 11.32
CA PRO A 512 95.50 -126.76 11.78
C PRO A 512 94.54 -126.84 13.01
N ARG A 513 94.11 -125.72 13.63
CA ARG A 513 92.73 -125.63 14.17
C ARG A 513 92.26 -124.27 14.69
N VAL A 514 91.03 -123.99 14.26
CA VAL A 514 89.99 -123.08 14.72
C VAL A 514 89.65 -123.25 16.21
N LYS A 515 89.34 -122.13 16.89
CA LYS A 515 88.31 -121.92 17.95
C LYS A 515 88.43 -120.46 18.44
N ASN A 516 87.47 -119.59 18.18
CA ASN A 516 86.21 -119.32 18.92
C ASN A 516 86.30 -118.01 19.69
N GLN A 517 85.38 -117.10 19.35
CA GLN A 517 84.57 -116.27 20.25
C GLN A 517 85.31 -115.56 21.39
N LYS A 518 85.57 -114.27 21.19
CA LYS A 518 85.12 -113.24 22.13
C LYS A 518 84.47 -112.13 21.34
N GLU A 519 83.20 -111.88 21.65
CA GLU A 519 82.47 -110.70 21.23
C GLU A 519 83.20 -109.47 21.77
N ASP A 520 83.57 -108.56 20.88
CA ASP A 520 84.10 -107.24 21.22
C ASP A 520 82.96 -106.38 21.80
N SER A 521 82.65 -106.62 23.08
CA SER A 521 81.73 -105.80 23.88
C SER A 521 82.14 -104.33 23.90
N GLU A 522 83.42 -104.01 23.68
CA GLU A 522 83.91 -102.63 23.59
C GLU A 522 83.54 -101.93 22.28
N PHE A 523 83.39 -102.68 21.17
CA PHE A 523 82.99 -102.10 19.89
C PHE A 523 81.48 -101.77 19.87
N GLU A 524 80.65 -102.63 20.45
CA GLU A 524 79.21 -102.41 20.54
C GLU A 524 78.85 -101.26 21.51
N ASP A 525 79.56 -101.15 22.64
CA ASP A 525 79.35 -100.04 23.60
C ASP A 525 79.85 -98.70 23.05
N ASN A 526 80.98 -98.66 22.33
CA ASN A 526 81.42 -97.43 21.65
C ASN A 526 80.47 -97.02 20.52
N THR A 527 79.90 -97.99 19.80
CA THR A 527 78.94 -97.71 18.72
C THR A 527 77.61 -97.22 19.28
N ARG A 528 77.14 -97.75 20.43
CA ARG A 528 75.96 -97.24 21.15
C ARG A 528 76.18 -95.84 21.73
N LEU A 529 77.38 -95.55 22.25
CA LEU A 529 77.74 -94.21 22.73
C LEU A 529 77.77 -93.19 21.59
N LEU A 530 78.32 -93.58 20.42
CA LEU A 530 78.35 -92.75 19.21
C LEU A 530 76.95 -92.47 18.66
N ILE A 531 76.07 -93.48 18.64
CA ILE A 531 74.65 -93.34 18.23
C ILE A 531 73.88 -92.45 19.22
N THR A 532 74.16 -92.53 20.53
CA THR A 532 73.51 -91.69 21.55
C THR A 532 73.98 -90.23 21.48
N LEU A 533 75.26 -90.00 21.17
CA LEU A 533 75.82 -88.65 20.94
C LEU A 533 75.34 -88.03 19.62
N LEU A 534 75.07 -88.85 18.60
CA LEU A 534 74.50 -88.39 17.31
C LEU A 534 72.98 -88.14 17.35
N GLN A 535 72.28 -88.54 18.42
CA GLN A 535 70.82 -88.38 18.56
C GLN A 535 70.38 -87.13 19.34
N THR A 536 71.28 -86.26 19.79
CA THR A 536 70.91 -85.03 20.52
C THR A 536 71.25 -83.76 19.74
N SER A 537 70.38 -83.38 18.79
CA SER A 537 70.34 -82.00 18.27
C SER A 537 68.97 -81.55 17.77
N ASP A 538 68.13 -82.46 17.24
CA ASP A 538 66.96 -82.02 16.46
C ASP A 538 65.66 -81.79 17.26
N ALA A 539 65.59 -82.24 18.52
CA ALA A 539 64.35 -82.16 19.31
C ALA A 539 64.14 -80.80 20.00
N GLN A 540 65.21 -80.09 20.37
CA GLN A 540 65.10 -78.79 21.07
C GLN A 540 64.96 -77.60 20.11
N GLU A 541 65.42 -77.71 18.87
CA GLU A 541 65.31 -76.63 17.87
C GLU A 541 63.88 -76.50 17.30
N ARG A 542 63.11 -77.61 17.26
CA ARG A 542 61.70 -77.60 16.83
C ARG A 542 60.74 -76.94 17.82
N GLN A 543 61.07 -76.86 19.10
CA GLN A 543 60.23 -76.14 20.09
C GLN A 543 60.49 -74.62 20.09
N LYS A 544 61.72 -74.15 19.85
CA LYS A 544 62.01 -72.71 19.74
C LYS A 544 61.34 -72.07 18.50
N ASN A 545 61.24 -72.80 17.39
CA ASN A 545 60.58 -72.29 16.18
C ASN A 545 59.04 -72.24 16.24
N LYS A 546 58.39 -72.91 17.21
CA LYS A 546 56.92 -72.82 17.39
C LYS A 546 56.48 -71.66 18.27
N LEU A 547 57.36 -71.10 19.10
CA LEU A 547 57.05 -69.93 19.93
C LEU A 547 57.26 -68.59 19.20
N SER A 548 58.13 -68.54 18.18
CA SER A 548 58.38 -67.32 17.40
C SER A 548 57.28 -66.98 16.37
N ARG A 549 56.31 -67.86 16.12
CA ARG A 549 55.19 -67.62 15.18
C ARG A 549 53.89 -67.13 15.83
N ARG A 550 53.88 -66.90 17.15
CA ARG A 550 52.70 -66.35 17.87
C ARG A 550 52.85 -64.87 18.27
N HIS A 551 53.96 -64.23 17.95
CA HIS A 551 54.16 -62.79 18.07
C HIS A 551 54.77 -62.26 16.78
N ASN A 552 53.91 -61.99 15.80
CA ASN A 552 54.04 -60.97 14.76
C ASN A 552 52.69 -60.75 14.11
#